data_AF-A0A2Z3J0R7-F1
#
_entry.id   AF-A0A2Z3J0R7-F1
#
_cell.length_a   1.000
_cell.length_b   1.000
_cell.length_c   1.000
_cell.angle_alpha   90.00
_cell.angle_beta   90.00
_cell.angle_gamma   90.00
#
_symmetry.space_group_name_H-M   'P 1'
#
loop_
_entity.id
_entity.type
_entity.pdbx_description
1 polymer ?
#
loop_
_entity_poly.entity_id
_entity_poly.type
_entity_poly.pdbx_seq_one_letter_code
_entity_poly.pdbx_strand_id
1 'polypeptide(L)'
;MARIVSGFLDRVVKKSTGNLPDAPHPRFYRRISRFHNREIDRSTITFQQFLDYVLAKPDKQRNKHYRSQSHFLGRHLFDFYGCVDNLSDTLAFLQAQGMVTDGFNVASSKKTAYAPPGAHAIDCPARATARDLKGYDHFPAVADFFDGSSLERFVEAYRADIQLYVRARGIDMRQLIDRY
;
A
#
# COMPACT_ATOMS: atom_id res chain seq x y z
N MET A 1 1.21 -1.94 -4.99
CA MET A 1 0.46 -0.66 -4.89
C MET A 1 -0.51 -0.66 -3.72
N ALA A 2 -1.42 -1.64 -3.61
CA ALA A 2 -2.42 -1.70 -2.53
C ALA A 2 -1.87 -1.49 -1.11
N ARG A 3 -0.67 -2.00 -0.79
CA ARG A 3 -0.05 -1.83 0.54
C ARG A 3 0.26 -0.38 0.90
N ILE A 4 0.74 0.44 -0.05
CA ILE A 4 1.08 1.85 0.25
C ILE A 4 -0.20 2.68 0.43
N VAL A 5 -1.23 2.40 -0.39
CA VAL A 5 -2.55 3.03 -0.29
C VAL A 5 -3.23 2.63 1.02
N SER A 6 -3.29 1.34 1.35
CA SER A 6 -3.84 0.87 2.64
C SER A 6 -3.06 1.45 3.81
N GLY A 7 -1.73 1.53 3.72
CA GLY A 7 -0.89 2.15 4.74
C GLY A 7 -1.23 3.62 4.97
N PHE A 8 -1.50 4.38 3.90
CA PHE A 8 -1.99 5.75 3.98
C PHE A 8 -3.40 5.81 4.59
N LEU A 9 -4.35 5.02 4.08
CA LEU A 9 -5.74 5.04 4.55
C LEU A 9 -5.86 4.64 6.02
N ASP A 10 -5.23 3.53 6.42
CA ASP A 10 -5.35 2.99 7.78
C ASP A 10 -4.59 3.78 8.83
N ARG A 11 -3.41 4.30 8.47
CA ARG A 11 -2.54 4.96 9.44
C ARG A 11 -2.65 6.47 9.41
N VAL A 12 -3.02 7.08 8.28
CA VAL A 12 -3.09 8.52 8.13
C VAL A 12 -4.55 8.98 8.10
N VAL A 13 -5.36 8.45 7.17
CA VAL A 13 -6.75 8.92 6.96
C VAL A 13 -7.67 8.54 8.11
N LYS A 14 -7.80 7.24 8.43
CA LYS A 14 -8.68 6.79 9.53
C LYS A 14 -8.32 7.44 10.87
N LYS A 15 -7.04 7.81 11.04
CA LYS A 15 -6.49 8.42 12.26
C LYS A 15 -6.31 9.93 12.19
N SER A 16 -6.92 10.59 11.20
CA SER A 16 -6.83 12.04 11.01
C SER A 16 -7.55 12.84 12.10
N THR A 17 -8.54 12.25 12.77
CA THR A 17 -9.27 12.86 13.90
C THR A 17 -9.06 12.06 15.19
N GLY A 18 -8.76 12.76 16.28
CA GLY A 18 -8.52 12.18 17.61
C GLY A 18 -7.07 11.75 17.87
N ASN A 19 -6.82 11.29 19.11
CA ASN A 19 -5.56 10.68 19.53
C ASN A 19 -5.72 9.16 19.57
N LEU A 20 -5.87 8.56 18.39
CA LEU A 20 -6.00 7.11 18.25
C LEU A 20 -4.64 6.41 18.43
N PRO A 21 -4.62 5.19 18.99
CA PRO A 21 -3.40 4.38 19.06
C PRO A 21 -2.74 4.23 17.68
N ASP A 22 -1.40 4.28 17.65
CA ASP A 22 -0.58 4.23 16.44
C ASP A 22 -0.90 5.29 15.37
N ALA A 23 -1.46 6.44 15.75
CA ALA A 23 -1.52 7.61 14.89
C ALA A 23 -0.10 8.11 14.55
N PRO A 24 0.12 8.74 13.38
CA PRO A 24 1.43 9.23 13.01
C PRO A 24 1.88 10.30 14.01
N HIS A 25 3.10 10.15 14.52
CA HIS A 25 3.69 11.11 15.45
C HIS A 25 3.70 12.52 14.81
N PRO A 26 3.47 13.63 15.54
CA PRO A 26 3.45 14.99 14.96
C PRO A 26 4.67 15.36 14.10
N ARG A 27 5.85 14.79 14.42
CA ARG A 27 7.08 14.91 13.60
C ARG A 27 6.93 14.39 12.17
N PHE A 28 6.03 13.43 11.91
CA PHE A 28 5.72 12.94 10.57
C PHE A 28 5.19 14.07 9.69
N TYR A 29 4.11 14.73 10.13
CA TYR A 29 3.51 15.86 9.41
C TYR A 29 4.52 16.99 9.25
N ARG A 30 5.23 17.37 10.31
CA ARG A 30 6.28 18.41 10.24
C ARG A 30 7.35 18.11 9.16
N ARG A 31 7.75 16.86 8.97
CA ARG A 31 8.72 16.47 7.95
C ARG A 31 8.13 16.57 6.54
N ILE A 32 6.87 16.19 6.37
CA ILE A 32 6.14 16.30 5.10
C ILE A 32 5.94 17.78 4.75
N SER A 33 5.52 18.61 5.70
CA SER A 33 5.36 20.06 5.52
C SER A 33 6.65 20.71 5.03
N ARG A 34 7.79 20.39 5.66
CA ARG A 34 9.11 20.89 5.23
C ARG A 34 9.50 20.41 3.84
N PHE A 35 9.22 19.16 3.51
CA PHE A 35 9.56 18.60 2.20
C PHE A 35 8.78 19.26 1.08
N HIS A 36 7.50 19.60 1.30
CA HIS A 36 6.63 20.27 0.33
C HIS A 36 6.65 21.81 0.43
N ASN A 37 7.43 22.37 1.36
CA ASN A 37 7.45 23.80 1.66
C ASN A 37 6.05 24.43 1.86
N ARG A 38 5.16 23.73 2.57
CA ARG A 38 3.82 24.20 2.91
C ARG A 38 3.30 23.57 4.18
N GLU A 39 2.33 24.19 4.84
CA GLU A 39 1.70 23.61 6.01
C GLU A 39 0.84 22.38 5.64
N ILE A 40 1.18 21.23 6.23
CA ILE A 40 0.48 19.95 6.09
C ILE A 40 0.26 19.39 7.49
N ASP A 41 -0.98 19.02 7.79
CA ASP A 41 -1.40 18.47 9.08
C ASP A 41 -2.16 17.14 8.93
N ARG A 42 -2.71 16.65 10.04
CA ARG A 42 -3.44 15.37 10.11
C ARG A 42 -4.64 15.30 9.17
N SER A 43 -5.28 16.44 8.93
CA SER A 43 -6.52 16.58 8.16
C SER A 43 -6.27 17.00 6.72
N THR A 44 -5.21 17.77 6.45
CA THR A 44 -4.93 18.36 5.12
C THR A 44 -4.01 17.52 4.24
N ILE A 45 -3.35 16.50 4.79
CA ILE A 45 -2.46 15.64 4.02
C ILE A 45 -3.20 14.89 2.90
N THR A 46 -2.61 14.87 1.70
CA THR A 46 -3.11 14.10 0.54
C THR A 46 -2.25 12.86 0.29
N PHE A 47 -2.76 11.91 -0.47
CA PHE A 47 -1.97 10.73 -0.86
C PHE A 47 -0.75 11.12 -1.70
N GLN A 48 -0.89 12.05 -2.64
CA GLN A 48 0.22 12.51 -3.49
C GLN A 48 1.35 13.12 -2.65
N GLN A 49 1.03 13.98 -1.68
CA GLN A 49 2.03 14.56 -0.76
C GLN A 49 2.76 13.48 0.05
N PHE A 50 2.00 12.51 0.57
CA PHE A 50 2.53 11.39 1.32
C PHE A 50 3.46 10.55 0.45
N LEU A 51 3.02 10.18 -0.75
CA LEU A 51 3.76 9.36 -1.69
C LEU A 51 5.08 10.04 -2.08
N ASP A 52 5.03 11.30 -2.50
CA ASP A 52 6.23 12.06 -2.88
C ASP A 52 7.28 12.07 -1.76
N TYR A 53 6.84 12.32 -0.52
CA TYR A 53 7.72 12.30 0.64
C TYR A 53 8.31 10.91 0.91
N VAL A 54 7.52 9.85 0.78
CA VAL A 54 7.98 8.46 0.97
C VAL A 54 8.98 8.06 -0.10
N LEU A 55 8.70 8.37 -1.36
CA LEU A 55 9.53 7.99 -2.50
C LEU A 55 10.87 8.75 -2.49
N ALA A 56 10.89 9.99 -2.02
CA ALA A 56 12.13 10.79 -1.86
C ALA A 56 13.10 10.25 -0.79
N LYS A 57 12.66 9.31 0.05
CA LYS A 57 13.55 8.67 1.04
C LYS A 57 14.15 7.37 0.47
N PRO A 58 15.45 7.12 0.71
CA PRO A 58 16.04 5.80 0.45
C PRO A 58 15.22 4.71 1.13
N ASP A 59 15.04 3.56 0.48
CA ASP A 59 14.11 2.53 0.95
C ASP A 59 14.40 2.07 2.40
N LYS A 60 15.68 1.94 2.78
CA LYS A 60 16.10 1.61 4.16
C LYS A 60 15.66 2.62 5.23
N GLN A 61 15.37 3.87 4.85
CA GLN A 61 14.91 4.93 5.75
C GLN A 61 13.38 5.06 5.78
N ARG A 62 12.67 4.36 4.88
CA ARG A 62 11.21 4.32 4.88
C ARG A 62 10.72 3.56 6.11
N ASN A 63 9.56 3.96 6.62
CA ASN A 63 8.88 3.24 7.70
C ASN A 63 8.55 1.81 7.24
N LYS A 64 8.65 0.84 8.15
CA LYS A 64 8.45 -0.59 7.84
C LYS A 64 7.14 -0.90 7.10
N HIS A 65 6.08 -0.11 7.30
CA HIS A 65 4.78 -0.36 6.68
C HIS A 65 4.73 0.00 5.19
N TYR A 66 5.64 0.85 4.72
CA TYR A 66 5.76 1.25 3.32
C TYR A 66 7.16 1.03 2.74
N ARG A 67 8.06 0.32 3.44
CA ARG A 67 9.36 -0.11 2.89
C ARG A 67 9.21 -1.31 1.97
N SER A 68 9.92 -1.37 0.85
CA SER A 68 9.89 -2.51 -0.07
C SER A 68 10.02 -3.87 0.64
N GLN A 69 9.26 -4.87 0.21
CA GLN A 69 9.36 -6.25 0.70
C GLN A 69 10.67 -6.91 0.26
N SER A 70 11.16 -6.58 -0.94
CA SER A 70 12.46 -6.99 -1.47
C SER A 70 13.62 -6.63 -0.55
N HIS A 71 13.52 -5.54 0.23
CA HIS A 71 14.52 -5.23 1.24
C HIS A 71 14.62 -6.28 2.35
N PHE A 72 13.49 -6.92 2.70
CA PHE A 72 13.46 -8.02 3.66
C PHE A 72 13.83 -9.34 3.00
N LEU A 73 13.28 -9.61 1.82
CA LEU A 73 13.42 -10.89 1.12
C LEU A 73 14.80 -11.08 0.48
N GLY A 74 15.42 -10.02 -0.04
CA GLY A 74 16.66 -10.10 -0.82
C GLY A 74 17.90 -10.55 -0.05
N ARG A 75 17.80 -10.77 1.28
CA ARG A 75 18.86 -11.31 2.13
C ARG A 75 18.76 -12.82 2.36
N HIS A 76 17.69 -13.44 1.86
CA HIS A 76 17.37 -14.83 2.12
C HIS A 76 17.07 -15.55 0.81
N LEU A 77 17.55 -16.78 0.70
CA LEU A 77 17.14 -17.69 -0.38
C LEU A 77 15.90 -18.44 0.11
N PHE A 78 14.83 -18.38 -0.68
CA PHE A 78 13.60 -19.08 -0.40
C PHE A 78 13.35 -20.11 -1.50
N ASP A 79 12.97 -21.32 -1.11
CA ASP A 79 12.62 -22.40 -2.03
C ASP A 79 11.27 -22.13 -2.73
N PHE A 80 10.40 -21.35 -2.09
CA PHE A 80 9.07 -21.03 -2.59
C PHE A 80 8.62 -19.62 -2.20
N TYR A 81 7.91 -18.95 -3.11
CA TYR A 81 7.25 -17.66 -2.87
C TYR A 81 5.74 -17.81 -3.11
N GLY A 82 4.95 -17.70 -2.04
CA GLY A 82 3.49 -17.65 -2.11
C GLY A 82 2.95 -16.21 -2.09
N CYS A 83 1.71 -16.02 -2.52
CA CYS A 83 0.99 -14.76 -2.39
C CYS A 83 -0.33 -14.96 -1.63
N VAL A 84 -0.82 -13.90 -0.98
CA VAL A 84 -2.10 -13.98 -0.24
C VAL A 84 -3.28 -14.20 -1.19
N ASP A 85 -3.20 -13.65 -2.41
CA ASP A 85 -4.26 -13.77 -3.41
C ASP A 85 -4.39 -15.19 -4.00
N ASN A 86 -3.40 -16.05 -3.81
CA ASN A 86 -3.44 -17.48 -4.14
C ASN A 86 -3.06 -18.32 -2.91
N LEU A 87 -3.53 -17.90 -1.74
CA LEU A 87 -3.20 -18.56 -0.48
C LEU A 87 -3.62 -20.04 -0.50
N SER A 88 -4.77 -20.37 -1.10
CA SER A 88 -5.22 -21.76 -1.24
C SER A 88 -4.22 -22.62 -2.02
N ASP A 89 -3.73 -22.13 -3.17
CA ASP A 89 -2.73 -22.84 -3.99
C ASP A 89 -1.39 -22.94 -3.25
N THR A 90 -1.01 -21.88 -2.52
CA THR A 90 0.18 -21.88 -1.67
C THR A 90 0.08 -22.94 -0.58
N LEU A 91 -1.05 -23.03 0.12
CA LEU A 91 -1.25 -24.03 1.18
C LEU A 91 -1.24 -25.46 0.61
N ALA A 92 -1.90 -25.68 -0.53
CA ALA A 92 -1.90 -26.97 -1.22
C ALA A 92 -0.47 -27.40 -1.62
N PHE A 93 0.33 -26.47 -2.15
CA PHE A 93 1.74 -26.72 -2.47
C PHE A 93 2.53 -27.13 -1.21
N LEU A 94 2.40 -26.38 -0.11
CA LEU A 94 3.12 -26.67 1.14
C LEU A 94 2.71 -28.04 1.72
N GLN A 95 1.43 -28.40 1.67
CA GLN A 95 0.94 -29.72 2.06
C GLN A 95 1.55 -30.83 1.21
N ALA A 96 1.64 -30.64 -0.11
CA ALA A 96 2.29 -31.59 -1.01
C ALA A 96 3.79 -31.76 -0.73
N GLN A 97 4.45 -30.74 -0.15
CA GLN A 97 5.83 -30.82 0.35
C GLN A 97 5.94 -31.48 1.75
N GLY A 98 4.84 -32.01 2.30
CA GLY A 98 4.81 -32.65 3.61
C GLY A 98 4.71 -31.69 4.79
N MET A 99 4.41 -30.40 4.55
CA MET A 99 4.19 -29.45 5.64
C MET A 99 2.78 -29.58 6.21
N VAL A 100 2.69 -29.62 7.55
CA VAL A 100 1.41 -29.51 8.25
C VAL A 100 0.95 -28.06 8.16
N THR A 101 -0.19 -27.84 7.52
CA THR A 101 -0.84 -26.53 7.48
C THR A 101 -2.21 -26.64 8.13
N ASP A 102 -2.51 -25.71 9.03
CA ASP A 102 -3.85 -25.62 9.61
C ASP A 102 -4.81 -24.99 8.60
N GLY A 103 -6.05 -25.49 8.56
CA GLY A 103 -7.11 -24.85 7.79
C GLY A 103 -7.45 -23.48 8.38
N PHE A 104 -6.89 -22.42 7.83
CA PHE A 104 -7.12 -21.07 8.35
C PHE A 104 -8.44 -20.48 7.84
N ASN A 105 -9.48 -20.47 8.68
CA ASN A 105 -10.62 -19.56 8.51
C ASN A 105 -10.28 -18.19 9.11
N VAL A 106 -9.50 -17.38 8.38
CA VAL A 106 -9.21 -16.00 8.83
C VAL A 106 -10.36 -15.08 8.46
N ALA A 107 -11.38 -15.00 9.31
CA ALA A 107 -12.35 -13.91 9.28
C ALA A 107 -11.68 -12.64 9.82
N SER A 108 -11.02 -11.86 8.95
CA SER A 108 -10.51 -10.54 9.35
C SER A 108 -11.63 -9.51 9.32
N SER A 109 -11.98 -8.98 10.51
CA SER A 109 -12.87 -7.82 10.66
C SER A 109 -12.23 -6.50 10.24
N LYS A 110 -10.92 -6.50 9.91
CA LYS A 110 -10.13 -5.30 9.58
C LYS A 110 -9.82 -5.21 8.09
N LYS A 111 -10.83 -5.29 7.24
CA LYS A 111 -10.66 -5.01 5.80
C LYS A 111 -10.89 -3.53 5.54
N THR A 112 -9.99 -2.89 4.79
CA THR A 112 -10.25 -1.58 4.22
C THR A 112 -11.30 -1.77 3.12
N ALA A 113 -12.48 -1.22 3.35
CA ALA A 113 -13.58 -1.29 2.41
C ALA A 113 -13.27 -0.37 1.23
N TYR A 114 -12.80 -0.96 0.13
CA TYR A 114 -12.64 -0.27 -1.14
C TYR A 114 -13.96 -0.32 -1.91
N ALA A 115 -14.28 0.76 -2.62
CA ALA A 115 -15.38 0.82 -3.55
C ALA A 115 -15.14 -0.17 -4.71
N PRO A 116 -16.20 -0.74 -5.30
CA PRO A 116 -16.07 -1.54 -6.51
C PRO A 116 -15.43 -0.72 -7.64
N PRO A 117 -14.69 -1.35 -8.56
CA PRO A 117 -14.20 -0.69 -9.77
C PRO A 117 -15.36 -0.02 -10.53
N GLY A 118 -15.16 1.23 -10.98
CA GLY A 118 -16.16 1.98 -11.75
C GLY A 118 -17.19 2.77 -10.93
N ALA A 119 -17.23 2.61 -9.60
CA ALA A 119 -18.01 3.46 -8.71
C ALA A 119 -17.28 4.79 -8.47
N HIS A 120 -17.24 5.65 -9.49
CA HIS A 120 -16.51 6.92 -9.46
C HIS A 120 -17.26 7.98 -8.63
N ALA A 121 -16.99 8.04 -7.33
CA ALA A 121 -17.50 9.13 -6.48
C ALA A 121 -16.57 10.35 -6.45
N ILE A 122 -15.32 10.23 -6.94
CA ILE A 122 -14.27 11.25 -6.76
C ILE A 122 -13.40 11.34 -8.02
N ASP A 123 -13.27 12.53 -8.58
CA ASP A 123 -12.47 12.79 -9.79
C ASP A 123 -10.95 12.66 -9.56
N CYS A 124 -10.47 12.79 -8.32
CA CYS A 124 -9.03 12.64 -8.00
C CYS A 124 -8.73 12.24 -6.53
N PRO A 125 -8.87 10.96 -6.16
CA PRO A 125 -8.52 10.46 -4.82
C PRO A 125 -7.11 10.77 -4.35
N ALA A 126 -6.15 10.82 -5.28
CA ALA A 126 -4.75 11.15 -4.99
C ALA A 126 -4.57 12.54 -4.35
N ARG A 127 -5.47 13.49 -4.68
CA ARG A 127 -5.43 14.89 -4.24
C ARG A 127 -6.47 15.22 -3.17
N ALA A 128 -7.41 14.32 -2.90
CA ALA A 128 -8.33 14.46 -1.79
C ALA A 128 -7.57 14.51 -0.45
N THR A 129 -8.03 15.34 0.48
CA THR A 129 -7.39 15.44 1.80
C THR A 129 -7.79 14.26 2.68
N ALA A 130 -7.01 14.00 3.73
CA ALA A 130 -7.35 12.98 4.73
C ALA A 130 -8.67 13.26 5.44
N ARG A 131 -9.13 14.52 5.50
CA ARG A 131 -10.46 14.87 5.99
C ARG A 131 -11.53 14.40 5.01
N ASP A 132 -11.39 14.73 3.73
CA ASP A 132 -12.36 14.38 2.70
C ASP A 132 -12.47 12.86 2.59
N LEU A 133 -11.32 12.17 2.51
CA LEU A 133 -11.27 10.72 2.40
C LEU A 133 -11.90 9.98 3.59
N LYS A 134 -11.88 10.58 4.78
CA LYS A 134 -12.49 9.99 5.98
C LYS A 134 -14.02 10.09 5.98
N GLY A 135 -14.58 11.04 5.23
CA GLY A 135 -16.03 11.26 5.14
C GLY A 135 -16.76 10.25 4.26
N TYR A 136 -16.05 9.38 3.54
CA TYR A 136 -16.66 8.40 2.64
C TYR A 136 -16.98 7.08 3.34
N ASP A 137 -18.09 6.48 2.93
CA ASP A 137 -18.51 5.15 3.37
C ASP A 137 -17.57 4.04 2.87
N HIS A 138 -16.99 4.24 1.68
CA HIS A 138 -16.03 3.34 1.04
C HIS A 138 -14.86 4.16 0.48
N PHE A 139 -13.65 3.62 0.57
CA PHE A 139 -12.48 4.28 -0.03
C PHE A 139 -12.43 4.03 -1.54
N PRO A 140 -11.90 4.97 -2.34
CA PRO A 140 -11.70 4.76 -3.79
C PRO A 140 -10.82 3.56 -4.10
N ALA A 141 -10.92 3.01 -5.32
CA ALA A 141 -10.10 1.88 -5.70
C ALA A 141 -8.61 2.24 -5.67
N VAL A 142 -7.74 1.26 -5.47
CA VAL A 142 -6.29 1.49 -5.33
C VAL A 142 -5.70 2.19 -6.55
N ALA A 143 -6.19 1.87 -7.76
CA ALA A 143 -5.76 2.49 -9.01
C ALA A 143 -6.00 4.00 -9.02
N ASP A 144 -7.15 4.46 -8.51
CA ASP A 144 -7.54 5.88 -8.52
C ASP A 144 -6.63 6.80 -7.69
N PHE A 145 -5.76 6.23 -6.87
CA PHE A 145 -4.75 6.98 -6.10
C PHE A 145 -3.48 7.29 -6.91
N PHE A 146 -3.32 6.73 -8.10
CA PHE A 146 -2.16 6.94 -8.95
C PHE A 146 -2.59 7.63 -10.26
N ASP A 147 -1.92 8.73 -10.58
CA ASP A 147 -1.85 9.26 -11.94
C ASP A 147 -0.65 8.64 -12.67
N GLY A 148 -0.56 8.77 -14.00
CA GLY A 148 0.55 8.18 -14.77
C GLY A 148 1.94 8.54 -14.22
N SER A 149 2.13 9.80 -13.81
CA SER A 149 3.42 10.28 -13.28
C SER A 149 3.80 9.67 -11.91
N SER A 150 2.82 9.47 -11.04
CA SER A 150 3.01 8.87 -9.71
C SER A 150 3.09 7.36 -9.79
N LEU A 151 2.37 6.75 -10.74
CA LEU A 151 2.47 5.33 -11.06
C LEU A 151 3.88 4.98 -11.53
N GLU A 152 4.42 5.71 -12.51
CA GLU A 152 5.79 5.49 -13.02
C GLU A 152 6.84 5.61 -11.92
N ARG A 153 6.77 6.68 -11.11
CA ARG A 153 7.69 6.87 -9.97
C ARG A 153 7.56 5.76 -8.92
N PHE A 154 6.33 5.28 -8.67
CA PHE A 154 6.10 4.15 -7.77
C PHE A 154 6.68 2.85 -8.35
N VAL A 155 6.41 2.57 -9.62
CA VAL A 155 6.91 1.36 -10.31
C VAL A 155 8.44 1.32 -10.27
N GLU A 156 9.10 2.45 -10.53
CA GLU A 156 10.55 2.51 -10.45
C GLU A 156 11.06 2.27 -9.02
N ALA A 157 10.46 2.94 -8.03
CA ALA A 157 10.88 2.83 -6.64
C ALA A 157 10.60 1.45 -5.99
N TYR A 158 9.67 0.68 -6.53
CA TYR A 158 9.28 -0.66 -6.06
C TYR A 158 9.52 -1.75 -7.12
N ARG A 159 10.38 -1.50 -8.13
CA ARG A 159 10.63 -2.42 -9.25
C ARG A 159 10.97 -3.84 -8.78
N ALA A 160 11.82 -3.99 -7.78
CA ALA A 160 12.22 -5.28 -7.24
C ALA A 160 11.04 -6.03 -6.57
N ASP A 161 10.17 -5.33 -5.84
CA ASP A 161 8.95 -5.93 -5.25
C ASP A 161 8.00 -6.41 -6.35
N ILE A 162 7.82 -5.59 -7.39
CA ILE A 162 6.95 -5.92 -8.52
C ILE A 162 7.49 -7.15 -9.24
N GLN A 163 8.80 -7.22 -9.49
CA GLN A 163 9.43 -8.39 -10.10
C GLN A 163 9.27 -9.66 -9.25
N LEU A 164 9.43 -9.56 -7.92
CA LEU A 164 9.19 -10.69 -7.02
C LEU A 164 7.75 -11.18 -7.10
N TYR A 165 6.79 -10.26 -7.10
CA TYR A 165 5.36 -10.59 -7.19
C TYR A 165 5.01 -11.23 -8.54
N VAL A 166 5.47 -10.63 -9.64
CA VAL A 166 5.31 -11.14 -11.01
C VAL A 166 5.89 -12.56 -11.13
N ARG A 167 7.09 -12.80 -10.59
CA ARG A 167 7.72 -14.13 -10.55
C ARG A 167 6.90 -15.13 -9.74
N ALA A 168 6.43 -14.74 -8.54
CA ALA A 168 5.63 -15.62 -7.69
C ALA A 168 4.28 -15.98 -8.31
N ARG A 169 3.71 -15.08 -9.11
CA ARG A 169 2.41 -15.25 -9.77
C ARG A 169 2.50 -15.87 -11.17
N GLY A 170 3.69 -15.91 -11.77
CA GLY A 170 3.87 -16.32 -13.17
C GLY A 170 3.11 -15.42 -14.16
N ILE A 171 2.91 -14.14 -13.84
CA ILE A 171 2.22 -13.17 -14.70
C ILE A 171 3.21 -12.23 -15.38
N ASP A 172 2.77 -11.48 -16.40
CA ASP A 172 3.60 -10.44 -17.01
C ASP A 172 3.54 -9.11 -16.23
N MET A 173 4.66 -8.38 -16.21
CA MET A 173 4.77 -7.11 -15.48
C MET A 173 3.91 -6.00 -16.10
N ARG A 174 3.78 -5.93 -17.44
CA ARG A 174 2.93 -4.93 -18.10
C ARG A 174 1.47 -5.22 -17.82
N GLN A 175 1.05 -6.48 -17.94
CA GLN A 175 -0.31 -6.90 -17.59
C GLN A 175 -0.71 -6.55 -16.14
N LEU A 176 0.26 -6.53 -15.22
CA LEU A 176 0.02 -6.10 -13.85
C LEU A 176 -0.10 -4.57 -13.74
N ILE A 177 0.76 -3.83 -14.44
CA ILE A 177 0.76 -2.35 -14.41
C ILE A 177 -0.50 -1.81 -15.08
N ASP A 178 -0.93 -2.37 -16.21
CA ASP A 178 -2.12 -1.93 -16.97
C ASP A 178 -3.45 -2.05 -16.20
N ARG A 179 -3.45 -2.73 -15.04
CA ARG A 179 -4.60 -2.82 -14.13
C ARG A 179 -4.71 -1.64 -13.17
N TYR A 180 -3.73 -0.74 -13.17
CA TYR A 180 -3.60 0.42 -12.28
C TYR A 180 -3.35 1.69 -13.08
#